data_AF-A0A8D8ASX1-F1
#
_entry.id   AF-A0A8D8ASX1-F1
#
_cell.length_a   1.000
_cell.length_b   1.000
_cell.length_c   1.000
_cell.angle_alpha   90.00
_cell.angle_beta   90.00
_cell.angle_gamma   90.00
#
_symmetry.space_group_name_H-M   'P 1'
#
loop_
_entity.id
_entity.type
_entity.pdbx_description
1 polymer ?
#
loop_
_entity_poly.entity_id
_entity_poly.type
_entity_poly.pdbx_seq_one_letter_code
_entity_poly.pdbx_strand_id
1 'polypeptide(L)'
;MDKPVVLVVSADASVKPEDVIGRVRKAPATEGTVVLADGLAGHCYHIRTKYYETDVVFCGWPGGKELGEVPEAILKQMEGVLIYFDARDRDFLKRLPEYAAFVTEADIEFGILLCAELQEEADQGITYREAKKFCNVLDVIELDPTGGGETVGEEDDGEAAGVDELVQALHNFIWSNVDMHRKAGGAGGGGGAEAGKEDETTDGAGEEDPEDERRIEEELMGFEKLLTQVMQFRPNTSSWTRNERLAYAQEFAEFFDELIGEEE
;
A
#
# COMPACT_ATOMS: atom_id res chain seq x y z
N MET A 1 -6.74 0.91 18.05
CA MET A 1 -5.56 1.38 17.31
C MET A 1 -5.96 2.65 16.58
N ASP A 2 -5.09 3.65 16.58
CA ASP A 2 -5.27 4.80 15.69
C ASP A 2 -5.07 4.31 14.24
N LYS A 3 -5.87 4.82 13.31
CA LYS A 3 -5.84 4.40 11.91
C LYS A 3 -4.61 5.01 11.22
N PRO A 4 -3.91 4.28 10.33
CA PRO A 4 -2.82 4.82 9.54
C PRO A 4 -3.27 6.04 8.75
N VAL A 5 -2.39 7.05 8.68
CA VAL A 5 -2.62 8.29 7.96
C VAL A 5 -1.83 8.28 6.67
N VAL A 6 -2.51 8.65 5.58
CA VAL A 6 -1.88 8.95 4.29
C VAL A 6 -1.95 10.46 4.08
N LEU A 7 -0.80 11.13 4.13
CA LEU A 7 -0.73 12.57 3.93
C LEU A 7 -0.85 12.88 2.43
N VAL A 8 -1.76 13.77 2.05
CA VAL A 8 -1.95 14.20 0.65
C VAL A 8 -1.52 15.65 0.52
N VAL A 9 -0.55 15.89 -0.35
CA VAL A 9 0.08 17.20 -0.54
C VAL A 9 -0.09 17.58 -2.00
N SER A 10 -0.48 18.83 -2.28
CA SER A 10 -0.47 19.36 -3.63
C SER A 10 0.58 20.45 -3.77
N ALA A 11 1.54 20.22 -4.67
CA ALA A 11 2.54 21.19 -5.09
C ALA A 11 2.02 22.12 -6.22
N ASP A 12 0.84 21.81 -6.76
CA ASP A 12 0.10 22.62 -7.74
C ASP A 12 -0.93 23.49 -7.00
N ALA A 13 -0.80 24.81 -7.11
CA ALA A 13 -1.70 25.76 -6.46
C ALA A 13 -3.14 25.73 -7.02
N SER A 14 -3.36 25.13 -8.20
CA SER A 14 -4.66 25.01 -8.83
C SER A 14 -5.46 23.77 -8.39
N VAL A 15 -4.78 22.79 -7.79
CA VAL A 15 -5.38 21.53 -7.32
C VAL A 15 -5.30 21.45 -5.82
N LYS A 16 -6.43 21.23 -5.15
CA LYS A 16 -6.43 21.04 -3.69
C LYS A 16 -6.16 19.57 -3.36
N PRO A 17 -5.50 19.28 -2.23
CA PRO A 17 -5.38 17.89 -1.74
C PRO A 17 -6.72 17.16 -1.67
N GLU A 18 -7.79 17.85 -1.27
CA GLU A 18 -9.13 17.28 -1.16
C GLU A 18 -9.70 16.85 -2.51
N ASP A 19 -9.30 17.49 -3.62
CA ASP A 19 -9.70 17.09 -4.96
C ASP A 19 -9.07 15.74 -5.34
N VAL A 20 -7.78 15.55 -5.01
CA VAL A 20 -7.06 14.28 -5.19
C VAL A 20 -7.68 13.18 -4.33
N ILE A 21 -7.96 13.48 -3.06
CA ILE A 21 -8.64 12.55 -2.15
C ILE A 21 -10.02 12.15 -2.70
N GLY A 22 -10.78 13.11 -3.24
CA GLY A 22 -12.09 12.87 -3.84
C GLY A 22 -12.04 11.91 -5.03
N ARG A 23 -10.99 12.00 -5.87
CA ARG A 23 -10.78 11.08 -7.00
C ARG A 23 -10.58 9.63 -6.53
N VAL A 24 -9.80 9.41 -5.48
CA VAL A 24 -9.52 8.07 -4.94
C VAL A 24 -10.74 7.50 -4.23
N ARG A 25 -11.36 8.28 -3.32
CA ARG A 25 -12.47 7.78 -2.49
C ARG A 25 -13.75 7.51 -3.27
N LYS A 26 -13.93 8.16 -4.43
CA LYS A 26 -15.17 8.13 -5.22
C LYS A 26 -16.42 8.41 -4.34
N ALA A 27 -16.26 9.21 -3.27
CA ALA A 27 -17.26 9.50 -2.24
C ALA A 27 -17.34 11.01 -1.95
N PRO A 28 -18.49 11.53 -1.48
CA PRO A 28 -18.63 12.95 -1.12
C PRO A 28 -17.66 13.35 0.01
N ALA A 29 -17.13 14.57 -0.07
CA ALA A 29 -16.18 15.09 0.93
C ALA A 29 -16.72 15.09 2.38
N THR A 30 -18.04 15.13 2.56
CA THR A 30 -18.71 15.13 3.88
C THR A 30 -18.81 13.74 4.51
N GLU A 31 -18.70 12.67 3.74
CA GLU A 31 -18.84 11.31 4.22
C GLU A 31 -17.51 10.81 4.79
N GLY A 32 -17.53 10.12 5.93
CA GLY A 32 -16.33 9.55 6.55
C GLY A 32 -15.27 10.58 6.96
N THR A 33 -15.66 11.82 7.23
CA THR A 33 -14.72 12.84 7.72
C THR A 33 -14.49 12.69 9.22
N VAL A 34 -13.23 12.78 9.64
CA VAL A 34 -12.77 12.77 11.02
C VAL A 34 -11.92 14.00 11.29
N VAL A 35 -11.77 14.36 12.57
CA VAL A 35 -10.86 15.44 12.98
C VAL A 35 -9.59 14.81 13.50
N LEU A 36 -8.47 15.10 12.84
CA LEU A 36 -7.12 14.70 13.24
C LEU A 36 -6.51 15.74 14.19
N ALA A 37 -5.27 15.49 14.62
CA ALA A 37 -4.52 16.42 15.44
C ALA A 37 -4.46 17.83 14.82
N ASP A 38 -4.41 18.86 15.68
CA ASP A 38 -4.41 20.28 15.30
C ASP A 38 -5.61 20.75 14.45
N GLY A 39 -6.71 19.98 14.47
CA GLY A 39 -7.95 20.33 13.79
C GLY A 39 -7.91 20.05 12.28
N LEU A 40 -6.92 19.28 11.80
CA LEU A 40 -6.84 18.87 10.40
C LEU A 40 -7.98 17.91 10.05
N ALA A 41 -8.51 18.05 8.85
CA ALA A 41 -9.56 17.17 8.35
C ALA A 41 -8.94 15.86 7.84
N GLY A 42 -9.42 14.75 8.36
CA GLY A 42 -9.12 13.41 7.85
C GLY A 42 -10.32 12.84 7.09
N HIS A 43 -10.05 12.04 6.07
CA HIS A 43 -11.06 11.38 5.26
C HIS A 43 -10.83 9.86 5.27
N CYS A 44 -11.69 9.14 5.97
CA CYS A 44 -11.61 7.67 6.06
C CYS A 44 -11.77 7.03 4.69
N TYR A 45 -10.92 6.06 4.39
CA TYR A 45 -10.97 5.21 3.22
C TYR A 45 -10.88 3.75 3.66
N HIS A 46 -11.89 2.98 3.30
CA HIS A 46 -11.98 1.57 3.64
C HIS A 46 -11.38 0.75 2.48
N ILE A 47 -10.32 0.02 2.79
CA ILE A 47 -9.64 -0.88 1.87
C ILE A 47 -10.17 -2.28 2.11
N ARG A 48 -10.73 -2.86 1.06
CA ARG A 48 -11.28 -4.21 1.08
C ARG A 48 -10.65 -5.05 -0.02
N THR A 49 -9.91 -6.07 0.37
CA THR A 49 -9.32 -7.04 -0.54
C THR A 49 -9.96 -8.42 -0.34
N LYS A 50 -9.49 -9.43 -1.09
CA LYS A 50 -9.91 -10.82 -0.89
C LYS A 50 -9.36 -11.44 0.40
N TYR A 51 -8.32 -10.83 0.98
CA TYR A 51 -7.54 -11.41 2.08
C TYR A 51 -7.70 -10.64 3.39
N TYR A 52 -8.00 -9.34 3.30
CA TYR A 52 -8.10 -8.49 4.47
C TYR A 52 -9.01 -7.28 4.23
N GLU A 53 -9.45 -6.70 5.34
CA GLU A 53 -10.09 -5.40 5.40
C GLU A 53 -9.27 -4.48 6.32
N THR A 54 -9.15 -3.21 5.94
CA THR A 54 -8.52 -2.20 6.78
C THR A 54 -9.06 -0.81 6.48
N ASP A 55 -8.88 0.11 7.41
CA ASP A 55 -9.22 1.52 7.24
C ASP A 55 -7.97 2.39 7.33
N VAL A 56 -7.81 3.30 6.37
CA VAL A 56 -6.81 4.37 6.41
C VAL A 56 -7.50 5.73 6.44
N VAL A 57 -6.77 6.78 6.81
CA VAL A 57 -7.28 8.15 6.81
C VAL A 57 -6.42 9.02 5.91
N PHE A 58 -7.01 9.56 4.85
CA PHE A 58 -6.35 10.59 4.06
C PHE A 58 -6.38 11.94 4.78
N CYS A 59 -5.24 12.59 4.90
CA CYS A 59 -5.11 13.92 5.49
C CYS A 59 -4.63 14.92 4.44
N GLY A 60 -5.47 15.87 4.02
CA GLY A 60 -5.07 16.94 3.12
C GLY A 60 -4.13 17.93 3.83
N TRP A 61 -2.92 18.14 3.29
CA TRP A 61 -1.97 19.09 3.83
C TRP A 61 -2.25 20.51 3.30
N PRO A 62 -2.50 21.51 4.17
CA PRO A 62 -2.85 22.85 3.72
C PRO A 62 -1.78 23.48 2.84
N GLY A 63 -2.19 24.02 1.69
CA GLY A 63 -1.28 24.74 0.78
C GLY A 63 -0.56 25.90 1.47
N GLY A 64 0.72 26.07 1.16
CA GLY A 64 1.58 27.12 1.72
C GLY A 64 2.24 26.78 3.06
N LYS A 65 1.99 25.60 3.62
CA LYS A 65 2.76 25.04 4.75
C LYS A 65 3.85 24.09 4.27
N GLU A 66 5.00 24.10 4.92
CA GLU A 66 6.09 23.17 4.63
C GLU A 66 5.81 21.78 5.24
N LEU A 67 6.41 20.73 4.66
CA LEU A 67 6.28 19.36 5.20
C LEU A 67 6.90 19.21 6.60
N GLY A 68 7.91 20.03 6.91
CA GLY A 68 8.50 20.06 8.26
C GLY A 68 7.56 20.60 9.34
N GLU A 69 6.42 21.20 8.96
CA GLU A 69 5.41 21.69 9.89
C GLU A 69 4.31 20.66 10.20
N VAL A 70 4.40 19.44 9.67
CA VAL A 70 3.43 18.37 9.96
C VAL A 70 3.44 18.06 11.46
N PRO A 71 2.28 18.07 12.15
CA PRO A 71 2.22 17.81 13.58
C PRO A 71 2.83 16.46 13.96
N GLU A 72 3.57 16.40 15.06
CA GLU A 72 4.21 15.17 15.54
C GLU A 72 3.20 14.02 15.75
N ALA A 73 1.97 14.36 16.17
CA ALA A 73 0.90 13.38 16.32
C ALA A 73 0.47 12.75 14.98
N ILE A 74 0.53 13.51 13.88
CA ILE A 74 0.25 12.99 12.53
C ILE A 74 1.46 12.22 12.03
N LEU A 75 2.67 12.72 12.20
CA LEU A 75 3.90 12.03 11.79
C LEU A 75 3.99 10.61 12.38
N LYS A 76 3.57 10.41 13.64
CA LYS A 76 3.56 9.09 14.30
C LYS A 76 2.54 8.10 13.74
N GLN A 77 1.49 8.58 13.08
CA GLN A 77 0.46 7.75 12.47
C GLN A 77 0.64 7.63 10.95
N MET A 78 1.55 8.41 10.39
CA MET A 78 1.73 8.52 8.95
C MET A 78 2.47 7.28 8.43
N GLU A 79 1.81 6.52 7.56
CA GLU A 79 2.39 5.36 6.88
C GLU A 79 2.51 5.59 5.37
N GLY A 80 1.89 6.67 4.87
CA GLY A 80 1.97 6.99 3.46
C GLY A 80 1.93 8.47 3.14
N VAL A 81 2.41 8.81 1.95
CA VAL A 81 2.36 10.16 1.39
C VAL A 81 2.06 10.14 -0.11
N LEU A 82 1.13 10.99 -0.52
CA LEU A 82 0.76 11.25 -1.91
C LEU A 82 1.11 12.71 -2.23
N ILE A 83 1.98 12.93 -3.21
CA ILE A 83 2.44 14.27 -3.59
C ILE A 83 1.98 14.55 -5.02
N TYR A 84 0.96 15.37 -5.17
CA TYR A 84 0.47 15.83 -6.46
C TYR A 84 1.31 17.00 -6.99
N PHE A 85 1.69 16.96 -8.26
CA PHE A 85 2.40 18.05 -8.93
C PHE A 85 1.90 18.28 -10.34
N ASP A 86 2.07 19.52 -10.83
CA ASP A 86 1.88 19.84 -12.24
C ASP A 86 3.13 19.43 -13.01
N ALA A 87 3.00 18.46 -13.91
CA ALA A 87 4.11 18.00 -14.75
C ALA A 87 4.63 19.09 -15.71
N ARG A 88 3.89 20.19 -15.93
CA ARG A 88 4.36 21.34 -16.71
C ARG A 88 5.22 22.30 -15.88
N ASP A 89 5.14 22.23 -14.55
CA ASP A 89 5.98 23.02 -13.64
C ASP A 89 7.35 22.38 -13.46
N ARG A 90 8.31 22.71 -14.33
CA ARG A 90 9.69 22.22 -14.22
C ARG A 90 10.42 22.70 -12.95
N ASP A 91 9.96 23.76 -12.28
CA ASP A 91 10.57 24.20 -11.02
C ASP A 91 10.31 23.20 -9.89
N PHE A 92 9.28 22.35 -10.01
CA PHE A 92 9.04 21.25 -9.08
C PHE A 92 10.21 20.26 -8.98
N LEU A 93 10.98 20.04 -10.06
CA LEU A 93 12.16 19.16 -10.03
C LEU A 93 13.22 19.61 -9.00
N LYS A 94 13.28 20.92 -8.70
CA LYS A 94 14.19 21.47 -7.69
C LYS A 94 13.72 21.17 -6.27
N ARG A 95 12.41 20.97 -6.08
CA ARG A 95 11.76 20.68 -4.80
C ARG A 95 11.72 19.18 -4.50
N LEU A 96 11.73 18.31 -5.52
CA LEU A 96 11.70 16.85 -5.36
C LEU A 96 12.70 16.28 -4.33
N PRO A 97 13.96 16.75 -4.25
CA PRO A 97 14.89 16.26 -3.23
C PRO A 97 14.42 16.51 -1.78
N GLU A 98 13.68 17.59 -1.53
CA GLU A 98 13.13 17.90 -0.20
C GLU A 98 12.01 16.91 0.18
N TYR A 99 11.15 16.55 -0.78
CA TYR A 99 10.15 15.50 -0.59
C TYR A 99 10.78 14.13 -0.34
N ALA A 100 11.81 13.78 -1.12
CA ALA A 100 12.54 12.53 -0.93
C ALA A 100 13.22 12.45 0.45
N ALA A 101 13.82 13.57 0.90
CA ALA A 101 14.39 13.67 2.23
C ALA A 101 13.33 13.47 3.31
N PHE A 102 12.19 14.16 3.23
CA PHE A 102 11.08 13.99 4.18
C PHE A 102 10.60 12.54 4.27
N VAL A 103 10.38 11.88 3.13
CA VAL A 103 9.96 10.48 3.05
C VAL A 103 10.96 9.55 3.74
N THR A 104 12.25 9.79 3.52
CA THR A 104 13.33 8.97 4.10
C THR A 104 13.49 9.23 5.60
N GLU A 105 13.41 10.49 6.03
CA GLU A 105 13.56 10.89 7.45
C GLU A 105 12.37 10.44 8.32
N ALA A 106 11.16 10.43 7.75
CA ALA A 106 9.95 9.96 8.41
C ALA A 106 9.72 8.44 8.24
N ASP A 107 10.64 7.70 7.61
CA ASP A 107 10.57 6.25 7.37
C ASP A 107 9.24 5.81 6.70
N ILE A 108 8.80 6.61 5.71
CA ILE A 108 7.54 6.37 5.01
C ILE A 108 7.78 5.33 3.91
N GLU A 109 7.12 4.17 4.04
CA GLU A 109 7.22 3.10 3.05
C GLU A 109 6.28 3.29 1.85
N PHE A 110 5.09 3.86 2.06
CA PHE A 110 4.12 4.09 0.98
C PHE A 110 4.21 5.52 0.43
N GLY A 111 4.98 5.73 -0.64
CA GLY A 111 5.19 7.06 -1.20
C GLY A 111 4.96 7.13 -2.70
N ILE A 112 4.07 8.03 -3.15
CA ILE A 112 3.72 8.17 -4.58
C ILE A 112 3.69 9.64 -5.00
N LEU A 113 4.38 9.94 -6.10
CA LEU A 113 4.24 11.16 -6.89
C LEU A 113 3.05 11.01 -7.85
N LEU A 114 2.12 11.96 -7.78
CA LEU A 114 0.93 11.99 -8.61
C LEU A 114 0.99 13.19 -9.56
N CYS A 115 0.57 13.01 -10.80
CA CYS A 115 0.32 14.12 -11.72
C CYS A 115 -0.85 13.77 -12.63
N ALA A 116 -1.38 14.73 -13.39
CA ALA A 116 -2.37 14.41 -14.42
C ALA A 116 -1.73 13.52 -15.50
N GLU A 117 -0.66 14.02 -16.12
CA GLU A 117 0.06 13.35 -17.19
C GLU A 117 1.49 13.90 -17.27
N LEU A 118 2.48 13.02 -17.36
CA LEU A 118 3.88 13.33 -17.61
C LEU A 118 4.10 13.75 -19.05
N GLN A 119 5.17 14.49 -19.29
CA GLN A 119 5.54 14.88 -20.65
C GLN A 119 6.52 13.85 -21.24
N GLU A 120 6.39 13.55 -22.53
CA GLU A 120 7.34 12.68 -23.23
C GLU A 120 8.69 13.37 -23.41
N GLU A 121 8.66 14.67 -23.68
CA GLU A 121 9.83 15.49 -23.99
C GLU A 121 10.10 16.51 -22.89
N ALA A 122 11.39 16.64 -22.52
CA ALA A 122 11.82 17.47 -21.39
C ALA A 122 11.64 18.98 -21.62
N ASP A 123 11.45 19.42 -22.87
CA ASP A 123 11.14 20.82 -23.19
C ASP A 123 9.66 21.18 -22.99
N GLN A 124 8.77 20.18 -22.93
CA GLN A 124 7.34 20.36 -22.70
C GLN A 124 6.97 20.30 -21.21
N GLY A 125 7.78 19.63 -20.40
CA GLY A 125 7.60 19.53 -18.95
C GLY A 125 8.44 18.41 -18.37
N ILE A 126 7.99 17.85 -17.24
CA ILE A 126 8.66 16.80 -16.49
C ILE A 126 8.38 15.45 -17.14
N THR A 127 9.45 14.72 -17.43
CA THR A 127 9.37 13.34 -17.92
C THR A 127 9.44 12.34 -16.77
N TYR A 128 8.95 11.10 -16.97
CA TYR A 128 9.07 10.00 -16.01
C TYR A 128 10.54 9.79 -15.57
N ARG A 129 11.46 9.82 -16.53
CA ARG A 129 12.89 9.65 -16.28
C ARG A 129 13.45 10.75 -15.40
N GLU A 130 13.01 12.00 -15.57
CA GLU A 130 13.42 13.09 -14.71
C GLU A 130 12.84 12.95 -13.30
N ALA A 131 11.54 12.66 -13.17
CA ALA A 131 10.91 12.43 -11.87
C ALA A 131 11.66 11.35 -11.06
N LYS A 132 11.90 10.17 -11.65
CA LYS A 132 12.66 9.08 -10.98
C LYS A 132 14.14 9.42 -10.75
N LYS A 133 14.74 10.28 -11.56
CA LYS A 133 16.14 10.72 -11.37
C LYS A 133 16.28 11.63 -10.14
N PHE A 134 15.32 12.53 -9.93
CA PHE A 134 15.34 13.49 -8.82
C PHE A 134 14.69 12.95 -7.54
N CYS A 135 13.82 11.94 -7.67
CA CYS A 135 13.21 11.24 -6.54
C CYS A 135 13.05 9.76 -6.88
N ASN A 136 13.98 8.92 -6.40
CA ASN A 136 13.97 7.48 -6.66
C ASN A 136 13.17 6.67 -5.65
N VAL A 137 12.90 7.24 -4.46
CA VAL A 137 12.20 6.59 -3.34
C VAL A 137 10.68 6.57 -3.49
N LEU A 138 10.12 7.49 -4.28
CA LEU A 138 8.68 7.55 -4.56
C LEU A 138 8.36 6.86 -5.89
N ASP A 139 7.25 6.13 -5.92
CA ASP A 139 6.64 5.69 -7.17
C ASP A 139 5.97 6.86 -7.89
N VAL A 140 5.64 6.70 -9.17
CA VAL A 140 5.07 7.76 -9.99
C VAL A 140 3.85 7.22 -10.70
N ILE A 141 2.69 7.86 -10.49
CA ILE A 141 1.42 7.49 -11.12
C ILE A 141 0.84 8.70 -11.82
N GLU A 142 0.43 8.50 -13.08
CA GLU A 142 -0.34 9.47 -13.86
C GLU A 142 -1.83 9.21 -13.63
N LEU A 143 -2.58 10.21 -13.17
CA LEU A 143 -3.98 10.06 -12.83
C LEU A 143 -4.90 10.14 -14.05
N ASP A 144 -4.44 10.76 -15.15
CA ASP A 144 -5.17 11.01 -16.40
C ASP A 144 -4.35 10.62 -17.66
N PRO A 145 -3.88 9.37 -17.79
CA PRO A 145 -3.03 8.98 -18.91
C PRO A 145 -3.78 9.03 -20.25
N THR A 146 -3.24 9.72 -21.26
CA THR A 146 -3.88 9.90 -22.59
C THR A 146 -3.96 8.59 -23.41
N GLY A 147 -3.26 7.53 -22.97
CA GLY A 147 -3.18 6.23 -23.64
C GLY A 147 -4.36 5.26 -23.42
N GLY A 148 -5.36 5.63 -22.62
CA GLY A 148 -6.59 4.86 -22.46
C GLY A 148 -6.67 4.09 -21.15
N GLY A 149 -7.32 4.70 -20.16
CA GLY A 149 -8.00 3.97 -19.09
C GLY A 149 -9.36 3.51 -19.59
N GLU A 150 -9.39 2.48 -20.44
CA GLU A 150 -10.61 1.67 -20.53
C GLU A 150 -10.58 0.76 -19.30
N THR A 151 -11.45 1.03 -18.33
CA THR A 151 -11.74 0.09 -17.25
C THR A 151 -12.27 -1.17 -17.90
N VAL A 152 -11.39 -2.15 -18.14
CA VAL A 152 -11.88 -3.46 -18.51
C VAL A 152 -12.45 -4.07 -17.23
N GLY A 153 -13.65 -4.65 -17.37
CA GLY A 153 -14.43 -5.15 -16.24
C GLY A 153 -13.66 -6.17 -15.39
N GLU A 154 -14.27 -6.57 -14.28
CA GLU A 154 -13.73 -7.34 -13.14
C GLU A 154 -12.99 -8.68 -13.45
N GLU A 155 -12.71 -9.01 -14.71
CA GLU A 155 -12.07 -10.25 -15.16
C GLU A 155 -11.08 -10.09 -16.35
N ASP A 156 -10.53 -8.90 -16.65
CA ASP A 156 -9.51 -8.77 -17.72
C ASP A 156 -8.13 -8.35 -17.19
N ASP A 157 -7.10 -9.01 -17.72
CA ASP A 157 -5.67 -8.99 -17.34
C ASP A 157 -4.96 -7.69 -17.81
N GLY A 158 -5.70 -6.58 -17.86
CA GLY A 158 -5.18 -5.26 -18.23
C GLY A 158 -4.43 -4.61 -17.07
N GLU A 159 -3.30 -3.97 -17.36
CA GLU A 159 -2.57 -3.16 -16.37
C GLU A 159 -3.47 -2.01 -15.90
N ALA A 160 -3.70 -1.90 -14.58
CA ALA A 160 -4.46 -0.79 -14.02
C ALA A 160 -3.74 0.53 -14.33
N ALA A 161 -4.51 1.54 -14.73
CA ALA A 161 -3.98 2.85 -15.11
C ALA A 161 -4.78 3.97 -14.42
N GLY A 162 -4.17 5.14 -14.27
CA GLY A 162 -4.88 6.29 -13.71
C GLY A 162 -5.15 6.15 -12.22
N VAL A 163 -6.35 6.53 -11.82
CA VAL A 163 -6.80 6.41 -10.43
C VAL A 163 -6.87 4.95 -9.97
N ASP A 164 -7.15 4.00 -10.87
CA ASP A 164 -7.29 2.60 -10.49
C ASP A 164 -5.92 1.97 -10.19
N GLU A 165 -4.83 2.44 -10.81
CA GLU A 165 -3.45 2.09 -10.45
C GLU A 165 -3.12 2.53 -9.01
N LEU A 166 -3.51 3.76 -8.64
CA LEU A 166 -3.34 4.26 -7.27
C LEU A 166 -4.17 3.45 -6.26
N VAL A 167 -5.40 3.07 -6.62
CA VAL A 167 -6.23 2.19 -5.77
C VAL A 167 -5.57 0.82 -5.60
N GLN A 168 -5.00 0.26 -6.66
CA GLN A 168 -4.27 -1.01 -6.58
C GLN A 168 -3.02 -0.89 -5.70
N ALA A 169 -2.26 0.20 -5.82
CA ALA A 169 -1.11 0.46 -4.95
C ALA A 169 -1.52 0.50 -3.47
N LEU A 170 -2.62 1.20 -3.15
CA LEU A 170 -3.19 1.26 -1.79
C LEU A 170 -3.62 -0.13 -1.27
N HIS A 171 -4.19 -0.97 -2.13
CA HIS A 171 -4.64 -2.33 -1.79
C HIS A 171 -3.49 -3.34 -1.67
N ASN A 172 -2.37 -3.10 -2.35
CA ASN A 172 -1.20 -3.98 -2.30
C ASN A 172 -0.27 -3.64 -1.14
N PHE A 173 -0.37 -2.42 -0.59
CA PHE A 173 0.37 -2.03 0.59
C PHE A 173 -0.18 -2.70 1.85
N ILE A 174 0.70 -3.14 2.74
CA ILE A 174 0.34 -3.79 4.01
C ILE A 174 0.30 -2.71 5.09
N TRP A 175 -0.90 -2.32 5.49
CA TRP A 175 -1.12 -1.32 6.53
C TRP A 175 -0.95 -1.92 7.94
N SER A 176 -0.50 -1.12 8.91
CA SER A 176 -0.25 -1.62 10.27
C SER A 176 -1.48 -2.16 11.01
N ASN A 177 -2.68 -1.83 10.54
CA ASN A 177 -3.97 -2.18 11.14
C ASN A 177 -4.79 -3.18 10.31
N VAL A 178 -4.14 -3.94 9.42
CA VAL A 178 -4.77 -4.99 8.61
C VAL A 178 -5.46 -6.04 9.50
N ASP A 179 -6.76 -6.26 9.27
CA ASP A 179 -7.51 -7.38 9.84
C ASP A 179 -7.65 -8.48 8.78
N MET A 180 -6.91 -9.57 8.96
CA MET A 180 -6.91 -10.69 8.02
C MET A 180 -8.20 -11.49 8.17
N HIS A 181 -8.94 -11.71 7.08
CA HIS A 181 -10.09 -12.61 7.12
C HIS A 181 -9.59 -14.03 7.38
N ARG A 182 -9.64 -14.46 8.65
CA ARG A 182 -9.56 -15.88 8.97
C ARG A 182 -10.77 -16.56 8.34
N LYS A 183 -10.61 -17.15 7.15
CA LYS A 183 -11.57 -18.13 6.66
C LYS A 183 -11.64 -19.23 7.71
N ALA A 184 -12.71 -19.25 8.51
CA ALA A 184 -13.08 -20.44 9.26
C ALA A 184 -13.23 -21.57 8.25
N GLY A 185 -12.19 -22.40 8.14
CA GLY A 185 -12.15 -23.56 7.27
C GLY A 185 -13.18 -24.57 7.78
N GLY A 186 -14.40 -24.46 7.26
CA GLY A 186 -15.43 -25.46 7.45
C GLY A 186 -15.02 -26.78 6.79
N ALA A 187 -14.29 -27.60 7.53
CA ALA A 187 -14.22 -29.04 7.28
C ALA A 187 -15.55 -29.66 7.75
N GLY A 188 -16.57 -29.61 6.89
CA GLY A 188 -17.90 -30.13 7.16
C GLY A 188 -18.51 -30.76 5.91
N GLY A 189 -18.00 -31.93 5.54
CA GLY A 189 -18.60 -32.78 4.51
C GLY A 189 -20.06 -33.09 4.85
N GLY A 190 -20.88 -33.12 3.80
CA GLY A 190 -22.33 -33.09 3.89
C GLY A 190 -22.99 -34.25 4.63
N GLY A 191 -24.12 -33.92 5.25
CA GLY A 191 -25.32 -34.76 5.22
C GLY A 191 -25.84 -35.25 6.56
N GLY A 192 -26.95 -34.68 7.03
CA GLY A 192 -27.89 -35.42 7.89
C GLY A 192 -28.60 -34.62 8.99
N ALA A 193 -29.81 -34.14 8.65
CA ALA A 193 -31.02 -34.13 9.47
C ALA A 193 -31.14 -33.27 10.76
N GLU A 194 -32.12 -32.35 10.66
CA GLU A 194 -33.20 -32.06 11.61
C GLU A 194 -32.98 -31.19 12.87
N ALA A 195 -33.58 -30.00 12.77
CA ALA A 195 -34.58 -29.40 13.66
C ALA A 195 -34.20 -28.95 15.09
N GLY A 196 -34.35 -27.63 15.32
CA GLY A 196 -35.01 -27.12 16.54
C GLY A 196 -34.38 -25.90 17.20
N LYS A 197 -35.11 -24.78 17.12
CA LYS A 197 -35.39 -23.74 18.16
C LYS A 197 -34.28 -22.97 18.89
N GLU A 198 -34.39 -21.65 18.73
CA GLU A 198 -34.51 -20.56 19.75
C GLU A 198 -33.42 -20.37 20.83
N ASP A 199 -32.75 -19.21 20.68
CA ASP A 199 -32.48 -18.15 21.67
C ASP A 199 -31.34 -18.25 22.72
N GLU A 200 -30.87 -17.06 23.10
CA GLU A 200 -29.98 -16.63 24.20
C GLU A 200 -28.44 -16.65 24.03
N THR A 201 -27.93 -15.41 23.91
CA THR A 201 -26.75 -14.82 24.56
C THR A 201 -25.67 -15.74 25.13
N THR A 202 -24.45 -15.65 24.59
CA THR A 202 -23.23 -15.77 25.41
C THR A 202 -22.06 -15.03 24.76
N ASP A 203 -21.40 -14.17 25.55
CA ASP A 203 -20.03 -13.72 25.31
C ASP A 203 -19.15 -14.95 25.05
N GLY A 204 -18.52 -15.00 23.89
CA GLY A 204 -17.58 -16.04 23.51
C GLY A 204 -16.33 -15.40 22.96
N ALA A 205 -15.37 -15.10 23.84
CA ALA A 205 -13.97 -15.12 23.44
C ALA A 205 -13.71 -16.52 22.87
N GLY A 206 -13.54 -16.61 21.56
CA GLY A 206 -13.20 -17.88 20.93
C GLY A 206 -11.91 -18.38 21.56
N GLU A 207 -11.95 -19.54 22.18
CA GLU A 207 -10.75 -20.28 22.53
C GLU A 207 -9.97 -20.49 21.24
N GLU A 208 -8.80 -19.83 21.13
CA GLU A 208 -7.86 -20.07 20.06
C GLU A 208 -7.44 -21.54 20.15
N ASP A 209 -7.68 -22.31 19.09
CA ASP A 209 -7.27 -23.70 19.05
C ASP A 209 -5.73 -23.72 19.16
N PRO A 210 -5.16 -24.31 20.22
CA PRO A 210 -3.70 -24.36 20.40
C PRO A 210 -3.00 -25.16 19.30
N GLU A 211 -3.72 -25.89 18.45
CA GLU A 211 -3.18 -26.52 17.25
C GLU A 211 -3.08 -25.53 16.06
N ASP A 212 -4.04 -24.62 15.90
CA ASP A 212 -4.00 -23.56 14.88
C ASP A 212 -2.92 -22.52 15.20
N GLU A 213 -2.75 -22.15 16.47
CA GLU A 213 -1.69 -21.22 16.91
C GLU A 213 -0.30 -21.80 16.61
N ARG A 214 -0.09 -23.09 16.88
CA ARG A 214 1.17 -23.78 16.55
C ARG A 214 1.42 -23.88 15.05
N ARG A 215 0.38 -24.12 14.25
CA ARG A 215 0.53 -24.19 12.79
C ARG A 215 0.93 -22.84 12.21
N ILE A 216 0.33 -21.76 12.72
CA ILE A 216 0.66 -20.39 12.32
C ILE A 216 2.09 -20.03 12.76
N GLU A 217 2.51 -20.42 13.97
CA GLU A 217 3.90 -20.24 14.43
C GLU A 217 4.90 -21.00 13.55
N GLU A 218 4.58 -22.23 13.15
CA GLU A 218 5.41 -23.05 12.26
C GLU A 218 5.54 -22.42 10.86
N GLU A 219 4.44 -21.96 10.28
CA GLU A 219 4.43 -21.23 9.00
C GLU A 219 5.24 -19.92 9.10
N LEU A 220 5.05 -19.12 10.16
CA LEU A 220 5.79 -17.87 10.40
C LEU A 220 7.30 -18.09 10.57
N MET A 221 7.71 -19.13 11.30
CA MET A 221 9.13 -19.51 11.41
C MET A 221 9.73 -19.90 10.05
N GLY A 222 8.94 -20.55 9.19
CA GLY A 222 9.33 -20.86 7.82
C GLY A 222 9.57 -19.61 6.97
N PHE A 223 8.67 -18.63 7.04
CA PHE A 223 8.80 -17.34 6.36
C PHE A 223 9.97 -16.50 6.88
N GLU A 224 10.20 -16.44 8.20
CA GLU A 224 11.32 -15.71 8.79
C GLU A 224 12.67 -16.27 8.33
N LYS A 225 12.77 -17.61 8.24
CA LYS A 225 13.96 -18.29 7.72
C LYS A 225 14.19 -17.97 6.24
N LEU A 226 13.11 -17.90 5.44
CA LEU A 226 13.17 -17.56 4.02
C LEU A 226 13.62 -16.10 3.81
N LEU A 227 13.05 -15.16 4.56
CA LEU A 227 13.45 -13.75 4.53
C LEU A 227 14.91 -13.57 4.96
N THR A 228 15.35 -14.29 5.99
CA THR A 228 16.75 -14.27 6.43
C THR A 228 17.70 -14.76 5.33
N GLN A 229 17.34 -15.83 4.61
CA GLN A 229 18.13 -16.33 3.48
C GLN A 229 18.19 -15.32 2.33
N VAL A 230 17.07 -14.69 1.96
CA VAL A 230 17.02 -13.67 0.90
C VAL A 230 17.79 -12.40 1.28
N MET A 231 17.72 -11.97 2.54
CA MET A 231 18.50 -10.84 3.03
C MET A 231 20.00 -11.12 3.06
N GLN A 232 20.41 -12.37 3.30
CA GLN A 232 21.82 -12.79 3.19
C GLN A 232 22.30 -12.91 1.73
N PHE A 233 21.39 -13.07 0.77
CA PHE A 233 21.71 -13.14 -0.66
C PHE A 233 22.08 -11.78 -1.27
N ARG A 234 21.33 -10.72 -0.97
CA ARG A 234 21.53 -9.40 -1.61
C ARG A 234 22.95 -8.79 -1.43
N PRO A 235 23.64 -8.92 -0.28
CA PRO A 235 24.97 -8.31 -0.11
C PRO A 235 26.15 -9.11 -0.72
N ASN A 236 26.01 -10.40 -1.01
CA ASN A 236 27.16 -11.31 -1.25
C ASN A 236 27.28 -11.87 -2.68
N THR A 237 26.35 -11.55 -3.59
CA THR A 237 26.29 -12.17 -4.93
C THR A 237 27.33 -11.67 -5.93
N SER A 238 27.98 -10.52 -5.67
CA SER A 238 29.00 -9.97 -6.58
C SER A 238 30.28 -10.81 -6.63
N SER A 239 30.59 -11.60 -5.59
CA SER A 239 31.76 -12.47 -5.51
C SER A 239 31.53 -13.92 -5.95
N TRP A 240 30.28 -14.31 -6.23
CA TRP A 240 29.92 -15.70 -6.53
C TRP A 240 30.04 -16.01 -8.02
N THR A 241 30.56 -17.20 -8.31
CA THR A 241 30.59 -17.79 -9.65
C THR A 241 29.19 -18.21 -10.10
N ARG A 242 29.02 -18.40 -11.41
CA ARG A 242 27.75 -18.85 -12.00
C ARG A 242 27.23 -20.15 -11.39
N ASN A 243 28.12 -21.09 -11.07
CA ASN A 243 27.74 -22.39 -10.50
C ASN A 243 27.27 -22.26 -9.04
N GLU A 244 27.87 -21.38 -8.25
CA GLU A 244 27.43 -21.11 -6.87
C GLU A 244 26.05 -20.43 -6.86
N ARG A 245 25.81 -19.49 -7.79
CA ARG A 245 24.48 -18.87 -7.94
C ARG A 245 23.41 -19.89 -8.35
N LEU A 246 23.74 -20.83 -9.23
CA LEU A 246 22.82 -21.88 -9.66
C LEU A 246 22.52 -22.88 -8.55
N ALA A 247 23.55 -23.32 -7.80
CA ALA A 247 23.37 -24.23 -6.67
C ALA A 247 22.50 -23.59 -5.58
N TYR A 248 22.74 -22.32 -5.26
CA TYR A 248 21.93 -21.59 -4.29
C TYR A 248 20.50 -21.37 -4.77
N ALA A 249 20.30 -20.99 -6.05
CA ALA A 249 18.95 -20.83 -6.60
C ALA A 249 18.15 -22.14 -6.57
N GLN A 250 18.82 -23.28 -6.75
CA GLN A 250 18.22 -24.59 -6.62
C GLN A 250 17.86 -24.91 -5.16
N GLU A 251 18.77 -24.70 -4.21
CA GLU A 251 18.49 -24.91 -2.77
C GLU A 251 17.36 -23.99 -2.27
N PHE A 252 17.31 -22.76 -2.77
CA PHE A 252 16.24 -21.82 -2.47
C PHE A 252 14.88 -22.26 -3.04
N ALA A 253 14.86 -22.79 -4.27
CA ALA A 253 13.65 -23.33 -4.87
C ALA A 253 13.14 -24.56 -4.09
N GLU A 254 14.04 -25.49 -3.72
CA GLU A 254 13.69 -26.67 -2.92
C GLU A 254 13.11 -26.27 -1.54
N PHE A 255 13.67 -25.23 -0.90
CA PHE A 255 13.14 -24.71 0.37
C PHE A 255 11.79 -23.99 0.22
N PHE A 256 11.57 -23.31 -0.91
CA PHE A 256 10.29 -22.66 -1.23
C PHE A 256 9.19 -23.70 -1.51
N ASP A 257 9.51 -24.77 -2.24
CA ASP A 257 8.60 -25.88 -2.52
C ASP A 257 8.22 -26.64 -1.24
N GLU A 258 9.17 -26.84 -0.31
CA GLU A 258 8.92 -27.44 1.01
C GLU A 258 7.96 -26.58 1.87
N LEU A 259 8.06 -25.25 1.77
CA LEU A 259 7.21 -24.31 2.53
C LEU A 259 5.80 -24.20 1.96
N ILE A 260 5.64 -24.28 0.63
CA ILE A 260 4.34 -24.18 -0.05
C ILE A 260 3.56 -25.50 0.00
N GLY A 261 4.22 -26.62 0.32
CA GLY A 261 3.56 -27.90 0.52
C GLY A 261 2.78 -28.31 -0.72
N GLU A 262 3.47 -28.54 -1.85
CA GLU A 262 2.87 -29.26 -2.96
C GLU A 262 2.58 -30.71 -2.52
N GLU A 263 1.35 -30.98 -2.08
CA GLU A 263 0.78 -32.32 -2.15
C GLU A 263 0.67 -32.70 -3.64
N GLU A 264 1.48 -33.67 -4.09
CA GLU A 264 1.27 -34.41 -5.35
C GLU A 264 -0.09 -35.13 -5.39
#